data_AF-A0A2M8P0D6-F1
#
_entry.id   AF-A0A2M8P0D6-F1
#
_cell.length_a   1.000
_cell.length_b   1.000
_cell.length_c   1.000
_cell.angle_alpha   90.00
_cell.angle_beta   90.00
_cell.angle_gamma   90.00
#
_symmetry.space_group_name_H-M   'P 1'
#
loop_
_entity.id
_entity.type
_entity.pdbx_description
1 polymer ?
#
loop_
_entity_poly.entity_id
_entity_poly.type
_entity_poly.pdbx_seq_one_letter_code
_entity_poly.pdbx_strand_id
1 'polypeptide(L)'
;MIPEEFKRKLENIANNKRQSAKLRNDPESYLREVMREAKQANLHTVLPVEQIEGLVAEHWLMPLARTSRAEYPMNVIEIASQRRNHRLMLKLLHHPDPVMRINAAENFQILYAMIDGYFDEASALVNQILLLPTEIPEVKYALLRDAGRTSRRGLPREIADTARRLIHDPDAGVSYHALRLLSYLHDVRDWRAVLDRMITLVGDQDEISEYFLAAGVEYLEVMIPIESAVVEWLKTLIETYPPTHRAVEALQYYVRNNPDAALQAGLINRREYREIVGQ
;
A
#
# COMPACT_ATOMS: atom_id res chain seq x y z
N MET A 1 8.32 16.04 -17.83
CA MET A 1 7.93 17.44 -17.52
C MET A 1 6.78 17.81 -18.45
N ILE A 2 5.64 18.26 -17.90
CA ILE A 2 4.44 18.56 -18.71
C ILE A 2 4.64 19.88 -19.47
N PRO A 3 4.38 19.94 -20.79
CA PRO A 3 4.51 21.17 -21.56
C PRO A 3 3.62 22.31 -21.03
N GLU A 4 4.14 23.53 -20.98
CA GLU A 4 3.40 24.69 -20.48
C GLU A 4 2.15 24.99 -21.31
N GLU A 5 2.25 24.80 -22.63
CA GLU A 5 1.09 24.95 -23.54
C GLU A 5 -0.02 23.94 -23.23
N PHE A 6 0.35 22.71 -22.87
CA PHE A 6 -0.61 21.69 -22.44
C PHE A 6 -1.35 22.14 -21.19
N LYS A 7 -0.62 22.62 -20.17
CA LYS A 7 -1.20 23.08 -18.90
C LYS A 7 -2.21 24.20 -19.14
N ARG A 8 -1.82 25.22 -19.88
CA ARG A 8 -2.70 26.36 -20.22
C ARG A 8 -3.96 25.92 -20.95
N LYS A 9 -3.84 25.00 -21.92
CA LYS A 9 -5.02 24.48 -22.65
C LYS A 9 -5.97 23.73 -21.73
N LEU A 10 -5.45 22.83 -20.89
CA LEU A 10 -6.27 22.07 -19.95
C LEU A 10 -6.94 23.00 -18.92
N GLU A 11 -6.20 23.97 -18.38
CA GLU A 11 -6.73 24.97 -17.45
C GLU A 11 -7.83 25.82 -18.07
N ASN A 12 -7.69 26.24 -19.33
CA ASN A 12 -8.73 26.99 -20.04
C ASN A 12 -10.02 26.17 -20.20
N ILE A 13 -9.91 24.90 -20.61
CA ILE A 13 -11.05 23.98 -20.71
C ILE A 13 -11.72 23.83 -19.33
N ALA A 14 -10.93 23.51 -18.30
CA ALA A 14 -11.38 23.30 -16.93
C ALA A 14 -12.11 24.55 -16.36
N ASN A 15 -11.50 25.73 -16.51
CA ASN A 15 -12.07 26.99 -16.04
C ASN A 15 -13.40 27.30 -16.74
N ASN A 16 -13.48 27.11 -18.06
CA ASN A 16 -14.71 27.32 -18.83
C ASN A 16 -15.84 26.41 -18.34
N LYS A 17 -15.55 25.11 -18.09
CA LYS A 17 -16.56 24.17 -17.57
C LYS A 17 -17.00 24.49 -16.16
N ARG A 18 -16.11 25.01 -15.33
CA ARG A 18 -16.40 25.37 -13.93
C ARG A 18 -17.30 26.61 -13.78
N GLN A 19 -17.47 27.40 -14.83
CA GLN A 19 -18.43 28.51 -14.85
C GLN A 19 -19.89 28.01 -14.78
N SER A 20 -20.16 26.79 -15.25
CA SER A 20 -21.49 26.19 -15.15
C SER A 20 -21.85 25.87 -13.70
N ALA A 21 -22.95 26.44 -13.20
CA ALA A 21 -23.48 26.18 -11.86
C ALA A 21 -23.77 24.69 -11.63
N LYS A 22 -24.20 23.96 -12.68
CA LYS A 22 -24.43 22.52 -12.63
C LYS A 22 -23.12 21.76 -12.39
N LEU A 23 -22.09 22.01 -13.22
CA LEU A 23 -20.81 21.29 -13.16
C LEU A 23 -19.99 21.69 -11.93
N ARG A 24 -20.20 22.87 -11.36
CA ARG A 24 -19.56 23.28 -10.11
C ARG A 24 -19.96 22.39 -8.92
N ASN A 25 -21.17 21.85 -8.94
CA ASN A 25 -21.73 21.06 -7.84
C ASN A 25 -21.77 19.54 -8.14
N ASP A 26 -21.49 19.15 -9.38
CA ASP A 26 -21.45 17.75 -9.81
C ASP A 26 -20.05 17.43 -10.36
N PRO A 27 -19.15 16.90 -9.53
CA PRO A 27 -17.76 16.73 -9.92
C PRO A 27 -17.56 15.60 -10.95
N GLU A 28 -18.44 14.61 -11.00
CA GLU A 28 -18.37 13.53 -11.99
C GLU A 28 -18.79 13.99 -13.38
N SER A 29 -19.86 14.78 -13.45
CA SER A 29 -20.25 15.42 -14.71
C SER A 29 -19.20 16.44 -15.15
N TYR A 30 -18.59 17.18 -14.22
CA TYR A 30 -17.48 18.08 -14.52
C TYR A 30 -16.30 17.34 -15.14
N LEU A 31 -15.82 16.28 -14.50
CA LEU A 31 -14.71 15.46 -15.00
C LEU A 31 -15.01 14.93 -16.40
N ARG A 32 -16.20 14.36 -16.61
CA ARG A 32 -16.62 13.85 -17.93
C ARG A 32 -16.61 14.91 -19.03
N GLU A 33 -17.13 16.10 -18.75
CA GLU A 33 -17.20 17.19 -19.73
C GLU A 33 -15.82 17.77 -20.07
N VAL A 34 -14.95 17.95 -19.06
CA VAL A 34 -13.57 18.41 -19.28
C VAL A 34 -12.79 17.36 -20.06
N MET A 35 -12.92 16.07 -19.72
CA MET A 35 -12.25 14.99 -20.43
C MET A 35 -12.72 14.84 -21.87
N ARG A 36 -14.01 15.09 -22.16
CA ARG A 36 -14.53 15.11 -23.52
C ARG A 36 -13.85 16.19 -24.37
N GLU A 37 -13.71 17.40 -23.85
CA GLU A 37 -13.04 18.50 -24.57
C GLU A 37 -11.52 18.31 -24.64
N ALA A 38 -10.89 17.78 -23.59
CA ALA A 38 -9.48 17.43 -23.61
C ALA A 38 -9.16 16.38 -24.68
N LYS A 39 -10.05 15.40 -24.88
CA LYS A 39 -9.95 14.42 -25.97
C LYS A 39 -10.10 15.07 -27.35
N GLN A 40 -11.09 15.94 -27.52
CA GLN A 40 -11.28 16.70 -28.79
C GLN A 40 -10.09 17.60 -29.11
N ALA A 41 -9.45 18.18 -28.09
CA ALA A 41 -8.24 18.98 -28.21
C ALA A 41 -6.94 18.14 -28.33
N ASN A 42 -7.05 16.82 -28.46
CA ASN A 42 -5.93 15.88 -28.58
C ASN A 42 -4.91 15.92 -27.43
N LEU A 43 -5.32 16.35 -26.23
CA LEU A 43 -4.42 16.44 -25.07
C LEU A 43 -3.91 15.05 -24.63
N HIS A 44 -4.71 14.01 -24.86
CA HIS A 44 -4.37 12.61 -24.59
C HIS A 44 -3.16 12.09 -25.40
N THR A 45 -2.75 12.80 -26.45
CA THR A 45 -1.54 12.46 -27.22
C THR A 45 -0.25 12.89 -26.50
N VAL A 46 -0.37 13.82 -25.55
CA VAL A 46 0.76 14.37 -24.78
C VAL A 46 0.88 13.71 -23.41
N LEU A 47 -0.25 13.35 -22.79
CA LEU A 47 -0.32 12.78 -21.46
C LEU A 47 -1.35 11.66 -21.41
N PRO A 48 -1.09 10.53 -20.73
CA PRO A 48 -2.08 9.47 -20.54
C PRO A 48 -3.38 9.99 -19.94
N VAL A 49 -4.50 9.42 -20.37
CA VAL A 49 -5.85 9.87 -19.99
C VAL A 49 -6.02 9.93 -18.47
N GLU A 50 -5.49 8.94 -17.77
CA GLU A 50 -5.54 8.79 -16.32
C GLU A 50 -4.82 9.94 -15.60
N GLN A 51 -3.70 10.40 -16.16
CA GLN A 51 -2.96 11.54 -15.61
C GLN A 51 -3.67 12.87 -15.90
N ILE A 52 -4.38 12.98 -17.03
CA ILE A 52 -5.27 14.12 -17.30
C ILE A 52 -6.42 14.13 -16.29
N GLU A 53 -7.05 12.97 -16.02
CA GLU A 53 -8.08 12.86 -14.99
C GLU A 53 -7.56 13.31 -13.62
N GLY A 54 -6.33 12.93 -13.25
CA GLY A 54 -5.68 13.39 -12.02
C GLY A 54 -5.54 14.91 -11.94
N LEU A 55 -5.10 15.57 -13.02
CA LEU A 55 -4.99 17.03 -13.07
C LEU A 55 -6.36 17.74 -13.01
N VAL A 56 -7.37 17.17 -13.67
CA VAL A 56 -8.73 17.71 -13.65
C VAL A 56 -9.37 17.55 -12.26
N ALA A 57 -9.10 16.42 -11.60
CA ALA A 57 -9.52 16.19 -10.23
C ALA A 57 -8.85 17.18 -9.27
N GLU A 58 -7.54 17.38 -9.39
CA GLU A 58 -6.82 18.40 -8.64
C GLU A 58 -7.46 19.78 -8.84
N HIS A 59 -7.65 20.20 -10.09
CA HIS A 59 -8.23 21.50 -10.40
C HIS A 59 -9.58 21.67 -9.71
N TRP A 60 -10.45 20.67 -9.77
CA TRP A 60 -11.77 20.73 -9.12
C TRP A 60 -11.66 20.83 -7.60
N LEU A 61 -10.76 20.05 -6.98
CA LEU A 61 -10.56 20.00 -5.52
C LEU A 61 -9.83 21.24 -4.96
N MET A 62 -8.97 21.89 -5.74
CA MET A 62 -8.08 22.94 -5.25
C MET A 62 -8.79 24.15 -4.61
N PRO A 63 -9.92 24.68 -5.13
CA PRO A 63 -10.66 25.73 -4.43
C PRO A 63 -11.26 25.31 -3.09
N LEU A 64 -11.45 24.01 -2.87
CA LEU A 64 -11.90 23.46 -1.60
C LEU A 64 -10.77 23.49 -0.56
N ALA A 65 -9.54 23.23 -1.02
CA ALA A 65 -8.32 23.30 -0.22
C ALA A 65 -8.03 24.72 0.31
N ARG A 66 -8.32 25.76 -0.49
CA ARG A 66 -8.10 27.17 -0.08
C ARG A 66 -8.97 27.59 1.10
N THR A 67 -10.18 27.02 1.22
CA THR A 67 -11.03 27.25 2.40
C THR A 67 -10.56 26.47 3.64
N SER A 68 -9.62 25.54 3.47
CA SER A 68 -9.23 24.53 4.45
C SER A 68 -7.79 24.73 5.00
N ARG A 69 -7.04 25.75 4.54
CA ARG A 69 -5.60 25.97 4.88
C ARG A 69 -4.66 24.85 4.40
N ALA A 70 -5.10 23.96 3.52
CA ALA A 70 -4.25 22.94 2.93
C ALA A 70 -3.20 23.57 1.97
N GLU A 71 -1.92 23.33 2.24
CA GLU A 71 -0.81 23.62 1.31
C GLU A 71 -0.63 22.50 0.28
N TYR A 72 0.26 22.68 -0.71
CA TYR A 72 0.58 21.64 -1.68
C TYR A 72 1.59 20.64 -1.09
N PRO A 73 1.39 19.32 -1.20
CA PRO A 73 0.24 18.65 -1.83
C PRO A 73 -1.04 18.77 -0.99
N MET A 74 -2.20 18.91 -1.66
CA MET A 74 -3.50 19.13 -1.01
C MET A 74 -3.74 18.16 0.16
N ASN A 75 -4.24 18.64 1.30
CA ASN A 75 -4.63 17.77 2.41
C ASN A 75 -5.87 16.93 2.04
N VAL A 76 -5.64 15.71 1.59
CA VAL A 76 -6.68 14.78 1.11
C VAL A 76 -7.69 14.47 2.22
N ILE A 77 -7.24 14.29 3.47
CA ILE A 77 -8.10 14.01 4.63
C ILE A 77 -9.11 15.13 4.84
N GLU A 78 -8.63 16.37 4.86
CA GLU A 78 -9.46 17.52 5.15
C GLU A 78 -10.53 17.70 4.08
N ILE A 79 -10.16 17.56 2.81
CA ILE A 79 -11.12 17.71 1.70
C ILE A 79 -12.12 16.53 1.70
N ALA A 80 -11.69 15.32 2.06
CA ALA A 80 -12.51 14.11 2.02
C ALA A 80 -13.61 14.18 3.09
N SER A 81 -13.19 14.52 4.31
CA SER A 81 -14.09 14.66 5.47
C SER A 81 -15.20 15.69 5.26
N GLN A 82 -14.98 16.68 4.41
CA GLN A 82 -15.93 17.78 4.21
C GLN A 82 -16.97 17.51 3.11
N ARG A 83 -16.69 16.71 2.06
CA ARG A 83 -17.44 16.87 0.79
C ARG A 83 -17.81 15.62 -0.04
N ARG A 84 -17.75 14.38 0.48
CA ARG A 84 -18.15 13.17 -0.28
C ARG A 84 -17.47 12.99 -1.67
N ASN A 85 -16.26 13.51 -1.86
CA ASN A 85 -15.56 13.54 -3.16
C ASN A 85 -14.59 12.37 -3.40
N HIS A 86 -14.80 11.23 -2.74
CA HIS A 86 -13.83 10.14 -2.66
C HIS A 86 -13.40 9.62 -4.04
N ARG A 87 -14.30 9.59 -5.03
CA ARG A 87 -14.01 9.16 -6.40
C ARG A 87 -13.00 10.06 -7.13
N LEU A 88 -13.04 11.38 -6.93
CA LEU A 88 -12.05 12.27 -7.53
C LEU A 88 -10.70 12.15 -6.85
N MET A 89 -10.69 11.86 -5.55
CA MET A 89 -9.46 11.66 -4.81
C MET A 89 -8.73 10.39 -5.26
N LEU A 90 -9.45 9.35 -5.66
CA LEU A 90 -8.85 8.18 -6.32
C LEU A 90 -8.11 8.57 -7.62
N LYS A 91 -8.59 9.56 -8.38
CA LYS A 91 -7.91 10.03 -9.59
C LYS A 91 -6.56 10.69 -9.30
N LEU A 92 -6.34 11.20 -8.09
CA LEU A 92 -5.04 11.75 -7.68
C LEU A 92 -3.95 10.68 -7.60
N LEU A 93 -4.30 9.40 -7.49
CA LEU A 93 -3.32 8.30 -7.56
C LEU A 93 -2.67 8.16 -8.94
N HIS A 94 -3.24 8.76 -9.99
CA HIS A 94 -2.62 8.86 -11.31
C HIS A 94 -2.06 10.24 -11.60
N HIS A 95 -2.00 11.13 -10.62
CA HIS A 95 -1.50 12.49 -10.83
C HIS A 95 -0.06 12.47 -11.38
N PRO A 96 0.30 13.31 -12.36
CA PRO A 96 1.65 13.30 -12.93
C PRO A 96 2.75 13.72 -11.94
N ASP A 97 2.42 14.54 -10.93
CA ASP A 97 3.32 14.86 -9.82
C ASP A 97 3.40 13.70 -8.81
N PRO A 98 4.59 13.12 -8.56
CA PRO A 98 4.77 12.04 -7.59
C PRO A 98 4.41 12.43 -6.15
N VAL A 99 4.63 13.68 -5.74
CA VAL A 99 4.33 14.14 -4.37
C VAL A 99 2.82 14.07 -4.10
N MET A 100 2.01 14.43 -5.10
CA MET A 100 0.56 14.29 -5.02
C MET A 100 0.14 12.81 -4.97
N ARG A 101 0.77 11.93 -5.76
CA ARG A 101 0.46 10.48 -5.75
C ARG A 101 0.79 9.85 -4.40
N ILE A 102 1.95 10.15 -3.83
CA ILE A 102 2.37 9.65 -2.51
C ILE A 102 1.36 10.09 -1.45
N ASN A 103 1.03 11.39 -1.41
CA ASN A 103 0.07 11.92 -0.45
C ASN A 103 -1.34 11.31 -0.64
N ALA A 104 -1.78 11.08 -1.88
CA ALA A 104 -3.05 10.38 -2.15
C ALA A 104 -3.00 8.92 -1.68
N ALA A 105 -1.89 8.22 -1.89
CA ALA A 105 -1.67 6.84 -1.47
C ALA A 105 -1.61 6.67 0.05
N GLU A 106 -0.93 7.59 0.77
CA GLU A 106 -0.85 7.57 2.23
C GLU A 106 -2.19 7.79 2.93
N ASN A 107 -3.17 8.33 2.21
CA ASN A 107 -4.51 8.62 2.71
C ASN A 107 -5.58 7.71 2.07
N PHE A 108 -5.16 6.67 1.36
CA PHE A 108 -6.05 5.80 0.60
C PHE A 108 -7.11 5.14 1.48
N GLN A 109 -6.76 4.69 2.69
CA GLN A 109 -7.65 4.08 3.67
C GLN A 109 -8.89 4.93 3.93
N ILE A 110 -8.69 6.23 4.13
CA ILE A 110 -9.78 7.15 4.45
C ILE A 110 -10.70 7.25 3.23
N LEU A 111 -10.13 7.36 2.04
CA LEU A 111 -10.89 7.34 0.78
C LEU A 111 -11.69 6.04 0.64
N TYR A 112 -11.03 4.91 0.89
CA TYR A 112 -11.58 3.57 0.76
C TYR A 112 -12.73 3.33 1.74
N ALA A 113 -12.58 3.69 3.01
CA ALA A 113 -13.62 3.53 4.03
C ALA A 113 -14.87 4.40 3.78
N MET A 114 -14.71 5.51 3.07
CA MET A 114 -15.80 6.43 2.75
C MET A 114 -16.49 6.11 1.40
N ILE A 115 -15.98 5.13 0.66
CA ILE A 115 -16.60 4.60 -0.55
C ILE A 115 -17.60 3.50 -0.14
N ASP A 116 -18.85 3.90 0.10
CA ASP A 116 -19.93 2.97 0.45
C ASP A 116 -20.32 2.11 -0.77
N GLY A 117 -19.89 0.83 -0.79
CA GLY A 117 -20.31 -0.15 -1.79
C GLY A 117 -19.60 -0.15 -3.15
N TYR A 118 -18.53 0.63 -3.35
CA TYR A 118 -17.71 0.61 -4.59
C TYR A 118 -16.27 0.15 -4.36
N PHE A 119 -16.13 -0.94 -3.62
CA PHE A 119 -14.83 -1.52 -3.28
C PHE A 119 -14.10 -2.06 -4.52
N ASP A 120 -14.83 -2.62 -5.49
CA ASP A 120 -14.24 -3.24 -6.68
C ASP A 120 -13.45 -2.25 -7.55
N GLU A 121 -13.99 -1.03 -7.76
CA GLU A 121 -13.32 0.00 -8.58
C GLU A 121 -12.05 0.50 -7.91
N ALA A 122 -12.11 0.78 -6.61
CA ALA A 122 -10.95 1.22 -5.84
C ALA A 122 -9.87 0.12 -5.75
N SER A 123 -10.26 -1.13 -5.56
CA SER A 123 -9.33 -2.26 -5.53
C SER A 123 -8.70 -2.56 -6.88
N ALA A 124 -9.46 -2.47 -7.97
CA ALA A 124 -8.92 -2.61 -9.32
C ALA A 124 -7.87 -1.52 -9.60
N LEU A 125 -8.16 -0.27 -9.22
CA LEU A 125 -7.23 0.84 -9.35
C LEU A 125 -5.94 0.62 -8.55
N VAL A 126 -6.05 0.23 -7.28
CA VAL A 126 -4.88 -0.07 -6.43
C VAL A 126 -4.04 -1.18 -7.05
N ASN A 127 -4.66 -2.28 -7.47
CA ASN A 127 -3.93 -3.38 -8.10
C ASN A 127 -3.23 -2.95 -9.39
N GLN A 128 -3.88 -2.12 -10.20
CA GLN A 128 -3.27 -1.56 -11.40
C GLN A 128 -2.01 -0.75 -11.06
N ILE A 129 -2.06 0.11 -10.04
CA ILE A 129 -0.92 0.94 -9.61
C ILE A 129 0.19 0.07 -9.03
N LEU A 130 -0.15 -0.87 -8.15
CA LEU A 130 0.80 -1.79 -7.53
C LEU A 130 1.57 -2.62 -8.57
N LEU A 131 0.88 -3.07 -9.62
CA LEU A 131 1.45 -3.85 -10.71
C LEU A 131 2.07 -3.00 -11.82
N LEU A 132 1.95 -1.66 -11.78
CA LEU A 132 2.54 -0.79 -12.79
C LEU A 132 4.07 -0.79 -12.64
N PRO A 133 4.85 -1.25 -13.64
CA PRO A 133 6.30 -1.35 -13.51
C PRO A 133 6.98 0.01 -13.44
N THR A 134 6.36 1.04 -14.02
CA THR A 134 6.89 2.41 -14.07
C THR A 134 6.48 3.26 -12.88
N GLU A 135 5.66 2.73 -11.97
CA GLU A 135 5.29 3.49 -10.76
C GLU A 135 6.45 3.52 -9.78
N ILE A 136 6.59 4.65 -9.08
CA ILE A 136 7.66 4.82 -8.12
C ILE A 136 7.41 3.99 -6.85
N PRO A 137 8.45 3.41 -6.23
CA PRO A 137 8.29 2.56 -5.05
C PRO A 137 7.53 3.22 -3.90
N GLU A 138 7.75 4.52 -3.66
CA GLU A 138 7.15 5.27 -2.54
C GLU A 138 5.62 5.26 -2.59
N VAL A 139 5.02 5.32 -3.78
CA VAL A 139 3.57 5.21 -3.96
C VAL A 139 3.10 3.80 -3.60
N LYS A 140 3.83 2.77 -4.03
CA LYS A 140 3.52 1.37 -3.72
C LYS A 140 3.65 1.10 -2.21
N TYR A 141 4.71 1.61 -1.56
CA TYR A 141 4.90 1.51 -0.11
C TYR A 141 3.72 2.12 0.64
N ALA A 142 3.33 3.34 0.25
CA ALA A 142 2.24 4.06 0.88
C ALA A 142 0.93 3.28 0.77
N LEU A 143 0.59 2.78 -0.43
CA LEU A 143 -0.62 1.96 -0.64
C LEU A 143 -0.59 0.66 0.18
N LEU A 144 0.51 -0.09 0.17
CA LEU A 144 0.64 -1.36 0.88
C LEU A 144 0.60 -1.17 2.40
N ARG A 145 1.33 -0.18 2.93
CA ARG A 145 1.39 0.17 4.35
C ARG A 145 0.03 0.60 4.87
N ASP A 146 -0.65 1.47 4.13
CA ASP A 146 -1.95 2.00 4.55
C ASP A 146 -3.05 0.94 4.45
N ALA A 147 -3.04 0.11 3.39
CA ALA A 147 -3.89 -1.08 3.30
C ALA A 147 -3.73 -1.99 4.53
N GLY A 148 -2.50 -2.25 5.00
CA GLY A 148 -2.25 -3.08 6.17
C GLY A 148 -2.92 -2.60 7.46
N ARG A 149 -3.07 -1.28 7.65
CA ARG A 149 -3.74 -0.68 8.82
C ARG A 149 -5.26 -0.85 8.82
N THR A 150 -5.84 -1.19 7.67
CA THR A 150 -7.30 -1.18 7.46
C THR A 150 -8.02 -2.49 7.80
N SER A 151 -7.30 -3.60 8.04
CA SER A 151 -7.84 -4.98 7.98
C SER A 151 -8.93 -5.36 8.99
N ARG A 152 -9.52 -4.41 9.73
CA ARG A 152 -10.78 -4.61 10.47
C ARG A 152 -12.03 -4.62 9.58
N ARG A 153 -11.95 -4.20 8.31
CA ARG A 153 -13.00 -4.37 7.29
C ARG A 153 -12.33 -4.93 6.04
N GLY A 154 -12.64 -6.18 5.71
CA GLY A 154 -11.91 -6.99 4.73
C GLY A 154 -11.51 -6.23 3.48
N LEU A 155 -10.21 -6.05 3.27
CA LEU A 155 -9.68 -5.68 1.97
C LEU A 155 -10.11 -6.74 0.95
N PRO A 156 -10.46 -6.35 -0.28
CA PRO A 156 -10.83 -7.30 -1.31
C PRO A 156 -9.68 -8.26 -1.60
N ARG A 157 -10.05 -9.50 -1.87
CA ARG A 157 -9.14 -10.63 -2.05
C ARG A 157 -8.11 -10.34 -3.15
N GLU A 158 -8.47 -9.54 -4.14
CA GLU A 158 -7.61 -9.18 -5.26
C GLU A 158 -6.37 -8.38 -4.81
N ILE A 159 -6.47 -7.59 -3.74
CA ILE A 159 -5.33 -6.85 -3.18
C ILE A 159 -4.34 -7.82 -2.52
N ALA A 160 -4.85 -8.82 -1.79
CA ALA A 160 -4.00 -9.87 -1.22
C ALA A 160 -3.29 -10.67 -2.32
N ASP A 161 -4.01 -11.04 -3.38
CA ASP A 161 -3.45 -11.76 -4.52
C ASP A 161 -2.37 -10.94 -5.25
N THR A 162 -2.52 -9.62 -5.29
CA THR A 162 -1.48 -8.71 -5.82
C THR A 162 -0.28 -8.63 -4.89
N ALA A 163 -0.49 -8.50 -3.57
CA ALA A 163 0.58 -8.50 -2.59
C ALA A 163 1.43 -9.78 -2.65
N ARG A 164 0.81 -10.96 -2.86
CA ARG A 164 1.53 -12.23 -3.07
C ARG A 164 2.49 -12.18 -4.25
N ARG A 165 2.13 -11.52 -5.35
CA ARG A 165 3.02 -11.34 -6.52
C ARG A 165 4.18 -10.41 -6.22
N LEU A 166 3.97 -9.42 -5.34
CA LEU A 166 4.96 -8.42 -4.99
C LEU A 166 5.99 -8.91 -3.96
N ILE A 167 5.83 -10.11 -3.39
CA ILE A 167 6.83 -10.70 -2.49
C ILE A 167 8.21 -10.81 -3.14
N HIS A 168 8.27 -11.01 -4.45
CA HIS A 168 9.50 -11.07 -5.22
C HIS A 168 9.78 -9.81 -6.04
N ASP A 169 9.16 -8.67 -5.68
CA ASP A 169 9.43 -7.40 -6.34
C ASP A 169 10.92 -7.06 -6.21
N PRO A 170 11.57 -6.57 -7.28
CA PRO A 170 12.99 -6.17 -7.23
C PRO A 170 13.24 -5.04 -6.22
N ASP A 171 12.23 -4.22 -5.95
CA ASP A 171 12.30 -3.25 -4.88
C ASP A 171 11.99 -3.91 -3.52
N ALA A 172 13.00 -3.93 -2.65
CA ALA A 172 12.94 -4.61 -1.37
C ALA A 172 11.97 -3.94 -0.38
N GLY A 173 11.70 -2.64 -0.50
CA GLY A 173 10.69 -1.95 0.29
C GLY A 173 9.27 -2.37 -0.11
N VAL A 174 9.03 -2.57 -1.42
CA VAL A 174 7.73 -3.05 -1.94
C VAL A 174 7.50 -4.46 -1.45
N SER A 175 8.51 -5.31 -1.58
CA SER A 175 8.51 -6.70 -1.10
C SER A 175 8.20 -6.77 0.40
N TYR A 176 8.89 -5.97 1.23
CA TYR A 176 8.65 -5.89 2.68
C TYR A 176 7.22 -5.46 3.02
N HIS A 177 6.72 -4.39 2.41
CA HIS A 177 5.37 -3.90 2.70
C HIS A 177 4.28 -4.85 2.20
N ALA A 178 4.53 -5.58 1.09
CA ALA A 178 3.64 -6.62 0.61
C ALA A 178 3.55 -7.79 1.60
N LEU A 179 4.68 -8.24 2.14
CA LEU A 179 4.71 -9.28 3.18
C LEU A 179 3.94 -8.84 4.43
N ARG A 180 4.20 -7.62 4.91
CA ARG A 180 3.47 -7.05 6.05
C ARG A 180 1.96 -7.02 5.84
N LEU A 181 1.52 -6.65 4.63
CA LEU A 181 0.09 -6.68 4.29
C LEU A 181 -0.47 -8.10 4.37
N LEU A 182 0.23 -9.12 3.86
CA LEU A 182 -0.22 -10.51 3.99
C LEU A 182 -0.29 -10.97 5.45
N SER A 183 0.67 -10.58 6.29
CA SER A 183 0.62 -10.85 7.73
C SER A 183 -0.62 -10.23 8.38
N TYR A 184 -0.94 -8.97 8.06
CA TYR A 184 -2.14 -8.29 8.58
C TYR A 184 -3.47 -8.89 8.11
N LEU A 185 -3.46 -9.54 6.95
CA LEU A 185 -4.60 -10.27 6.41
C LEU A 185 -4.66 -11.71 6.89
N HIS A 186 -3.65 -12.17 7.63
CA HIS A 186 -3.47 -13.58 8.00
C HIS A 186 -3.51 -14.52 6.78
N ASP A 187 -3.03 -14.05 5.63
CA ASP A 187 -3.08 -14.79 4.36
C ASP A 187 -1.81 -15.62 4.14
N VAL A 188 -1.80 -16.82 4.69
CA VAL A 188 -0.67 -17.77 4.63
C VAL A 188 -0.75 -18.78 3.48
N ARG A 189 -1.58 -18.54 2.46
CA ARG A 189 -1.83 -19.52 1.38
C ARG A 189 -0.57 -19.91 0.59
N ASP A 190 0.32 -18.96 0.36
CA ASP A 190 1.57 -19.16 -0.41
C ASP A 190 2.82 -19.18 0.49
N TRP A 191 2.67 -19.62 1.74
CA TRP A 191 3.74 -19.56 2.73
C TRP A 191 5.06 -20.19 2.27
N ARG A 192 5.02 -21.23 1.43
CA ARG A 192 6.22 -21.88 0.86
C ARG A 192 7.01 -20.93 -0.03
N ALA A 193 6.36 -20.19 -0.91
CA ALA A 193 7.03 -19.25 -1.80
C ALA A 193 7.66 -18.10 -1.01
N VAL A 194 6.97 -17.63 0.04
CA VAL A 194 7.52 -16.61 0.94
C VAL A 194 8.71 -17.17 1.73
N LEU A 195 8.62 -18.40 2.25
CA LEU A 195 9.71 -19.07 2.93
C LEU A 195 10.94 -19.25 2.02
N ASP A 196 10.74 -19.70 0.78
CA ASP A 196 11.82 -19.83 -0.20
C ASP A 196 12.54 -18.48 -0.39
N ARG A 197 11.79 -17.37 -0.47
CA ARG A 197 12.38 -16.03 -0.50
C ARG A 197 13.18 -15.72 0.77
N MET A 198 12.65 -16.00 1.95
CA MET A 198 13.36 -15.77 3.21
C MET A 198 14.67 -16.56 3.26
N ILE A 199 14.67 -17.82 2.82
CA ILE A 199 15.87 -18.65 2.75
C ILE A 199 16.93 -18.00 1.86
N THR A 200 16.54 -17.40 0.72
CA THR A 200 17.51 -16.70 -0.15
C THR A 200 18.14 -15.46 0.47
N LEU A 201 17.55 -14.91 1.54
CA LEU A 201 18.05 -13.71 2.23
C LEU A 201 18.84 -14.06 3.50
N VAL A 202 18.90 -15.33 3.91
CA VAL A 202 19.67 -15.74 5.08
C VAL A 202 21.17 -15.54 4.82
N GLY A 203 21.83 -14.84 5.72
CA GLY A 203 23.24 -14.45 5.61
C GLY A 203 23.46 -13.04 5.07
N ASP A 204 22.43 -12.42 4.48
CA ASP A 204 22.48 -11.01 4.10
C ASP A 204 22.50 -10.14 5.36
N GLN A 205 23.29 -9.07 5.32
CA GLN A 205 23.52 -8.15 6.44
C GLN A 205 22.95 -6.74 6.19
N ASP A 206 22.23 -6.54 5.09
CA ASP A 206 21.57 -5.27 4.84
C ASP A 206 20.31 -5.14 5.70
N GLU A 207 20.01 -3.90 6.08
CA GLU A 207 18.88 -3.56 6.94
C GLU A 207 17.54 -4.03 6.33
N ILE A 208 17.40 -4.03 5.00
CA ILE A 208 16.13 -4.35 4.35
C ILE A 208 15.85 -5.86 4.45
N SER A 209 16.86 -6.69 4.19
CA SER A 209 16.79 -8.14 4.39
C SER A 209 16.47 -8.48 5.84
N GLU A 210 17.08 -7.79 6.80
CA GLU A 210 16.79 -7.97 8.23
C GLU A 210 15.32 -7.65 8.57
N TYR A 211 14.78 -6.54 8.05
CA TYR A 211 13.36 -6.21 8.20
C TYR A 211 12.43 -7.23 7.54
N PHE A 212 12.79 -7.71 6.35
CA PHE A 212 12.01 -8.72 5.63
C PHE A 212 11.97 -10.05 6.38
N LEU A 213 13.11 -10.54 6.86
CA LEU A 213 13.19 -11.75 7.67
C LEU A 213 12.37 -11.62 8.96
N ALA A 214 12.42 -10.47 9.64
CA ALA A 214 11.62 -10.23 10.85
C ALA A 214 10.11 -10.25 10.56
N ALA A 215 9.65 -9.57 9.49
CA ALA A 215 8.26 -9.66 9.04
C ALA A 215 7.87 -11.08 8.62
N GLY A 216 8.84 -11.85 8.14
CA GLY A 216 8.67 -13.26 7.78
C GLY A 216 8.39 -14.16 8.98
N VAL A 217 9.07 -13.92 10.11
CA VAL A 217 8.78 -14.62 11.36
C VAL A 217 7.33 -14.39 11.77
N GLU A 218 6.89 -13.13 11.79
CA GLU A 218 5.49 -12.76 12.11
C GLU A 218 4.48 -13.39 11.13
N TYR A 219 4.81 -13.40 9.84
CA TYR A 219 3.96 -13.98 8.79
C TYR A 219 3.74 -15.48 8.99
N LEU A 220 4.80 -16.21 9.36
CA LEU A 220 4.80 -17.67 9.46
C LEU A 220 4.43 -18.19 10.86
N GLU A 221 4.08 -17.33 11.82
CA GLU A 221 3.79 -17.74 13.21
C GLU A 221 2.77 -18.88 13.30
N VAL A 222 1.70 -18.80 12.49
CA VAL A 222 0.63 -19.82 12.45
C VAL A 222 1.09 -21.15 11.86
N MET A 223 2.16 -21.15 11.07
CA MET A 223 2.72 -22.34 10.44
C MET A 223 3.74 -23.06 11.32
N ILE A 224 4.31 -22.39 12.34
CA ILE A 224 5.31 -22.95 13.25
C ILE A 224 4.90 -24.30 13.86
N PRO A 225 3.68 -24.49 14.43
CA PRO A 225 3.30 -25.77 15.01
C PRO A 225 2.92 -26.84 13.96
N ILE A 226 2.85 -26.47 12.68
CA ILE A 226 2.29 -27.30 11.61
C ILE A 226 3.39 -27.82 10.67
N GLU A 227 4.37 -26.98 10.35
CA GLU A 227 5.32 -27.21 9.26
C GLU A 227 6.76 -27.19 9.76
N SER A 228 7.42 -28.35 9.76
CA SER A 228 8.81 -28.48 10.23
C SER A 228 9.80 -27.63 9.43
N ALA A 229 9.55 -27.39 8.14
CA ALA A 229 10.41 -26.55 7.31
C ALA A 229 10.51 -25.11 7.84
N VAL A 230 9.42 -24.57 8.42
CA VAL A 230 9.43 -23.24 9.05
C VAL A 230 10.29 -23.27 10.31
N VAL A 231 10.16 -24.32 11.13
CA VAL A 231 10.97 -24.49 12.35
C VAL A 231 12.46 -24.57 12.04
N GLU A 232 12.85 -25.34 11.02
CA GLU A 232 14.26 -25.46 10.64
C GLU A 232 14.83 -24.14 10.09
N TRP A 233 14.03 -23.38 9.34
CA TRP A 233 14.42 -22.02 8.94
C TRP A 233 14.60 -21.09 10.16
N LEU A 234 13.70 -21.12 11.14
CA LEU A 234 13.82 -20.33 12.36
C LEU A 234 15.08 -20.69 13.17
N LYS A 235 15.43 -21.97 13.26
CA LYS A 235 16.70 -22.41 13.88
C LYS A 235 17.90 -21.88 13.11
N THR A 236 17.84 -21.90 11.77
CA THR A 236 18.89 -21.34 10.93
C THR A 236 19.09 -19.84 11.22
N LEU A 237 18.02 -19.08 11.47
CA LEU A 237 18.14 -17.67 11.89
C LEU A 237 18.89 -17.51 13.22
N ILE A 238 18.59 -18.35 14.22
CA ILE A 238 19.27 -18.34 15.53
C ILE A 238 20.75 -18.67 15.38
N GLU A 239 21.08 -19.63 14.52
CA GLU A 239 22.47 -20.03 14.27
C GLU A 239 23.26 -18.98 13.48
N THR A 240 22.59 -18.26 12.59
CA THR A 240 23.23 -17.31 11.66
C THR A 240 23.43 -15.92 12.27
N TYR A 241 22.46 -15.44 13.04
CA TYR A 241 22.39 -14.03 13.44
C TYR A 241 22.54 -13.81 14.95
N PRO A 242 23.09 -12.66 15.38
CA PRO A 242 23.18 -12.33 16.80
C PRO A 242 21.79 -12.09 17.41
N PRO A 243 21.64 -12.19 18.75
CA PRO A 243 20.36 -11.95 19.44
C PRO A 243 19.76 -10.56 19.22
N THR A 244 20.56 -9.57 18.82
CA THR A 244 20.12 -8.20 18.51
C THR A 244 19.59 -8.04 17.09
N HIS A 245 19.67 -9.07 16.25
CA HIS A 245 19.13 -9.04 14.90
C HIS A 245 17.60 -9.10 14.95
N ARG A 246 16.91 -8.23 14.21
CA ARG A 246 15.45 -8.05 14.30
C ARG A 246 14.67 -9.34 14.08
N ALA A 247 15.13 -10.21 13.18
CA ALA A 247 14.47 -11.50 12.95
C ALA A 247 14.58 -12.44 14.17
N VAL A 248 15.70 -12.39 14.88
CA VAL A 248 15.90 -13.16 16.12
C VAL A 248 15.08 -12.53 17.25
N GLU A 249 15.01 -11.19 17.33
CA GLU A 249 14.14 -10.50 18.28
C GLU A 249 12.66 -10.82 18.06
N ALA A 250 12.19 -10.86 16.81
CA ALA A 250 10.83 -11.26 16.45
C ALA A 250 10.54 -12.71 16.87
N LEU A 251 11.49 -13.62 16.66
CA LEU A 251 11.38 -15.01 17.12
C LEU A 251 11.33 -15.11 18.65
N GLN A 252 12.19 -14.37 19.35
CA GLN A 252 12.16 -14.31 20.82
C GLN A 252 10.83 -13.75 21.33
N TYR A 253 10.27 -12.75 20.65
CA TYR A 253 8.95 -12.22 20.95
C TYR A 253 7.87 -13.30 20.78
N TYR A 254 7.87 -14.03 19.66
CA TYR A 254 6.95 -15.14 19.45
C TYR A 254 7.06 -16.19 20.56
N VAL A 255 8.28 -16.63 20.89
CA VAL A 255 8.56 -17.64 21.92
C VAL A 255 8.05 -17.21 23.29
N ARG A 256 8.26 -15.94 23.68
CA ARG A 256 7.78 -15.41 24.97
C ARG A 256 6.26 -15.36 25.05
N ASN A 257 5.58 -15.07 23.94
CA ASN A 257 4.13 -14.97 23.91
C ASN A 257 3.43 -16.32 23.66
N ASN A 258 4.14 -17.31 23.10
CA ASN A 258 3.61 -18.63 22.78
C ASN A 258 4.53 -19.77 23.28
N PRO A 259 4.86 -19.82 24.58
CA PRO A 259 5.88 -20.74 25.11
C PRO A 259 5.50 -22.22 24.93
N ASP A 260 4.22 -22.57 25.01
CA ASP A 260 3.73 -23.93 24.77
C ASP A 260 3.96 -24.38 23.33
N ALA A 261 3.59 -23.54 22.36
CA ALA A 261 3.76 -23.83 20.94
C ALA A 261 5.25 -23.89 20.57
N ALA A 262 6.07 -23.00 21.13
CA ALA A 262 7.52 -23.00 20.94
C ALA A 262 8.19 -24.26 21.50
N LEU A 263 7.75 -24.74 22.68
CA LEU A 263 8.24 -26.00 23.25
C LEU A 263 7.81 -27.21 22.40
N GLN A 264 6.56 -27.24 21.93
CA GLN A 264 6.06 -28.32 21.07
C GLN A 264 6.77 -28.37 19.72
N ALA A 265 7.05 -27.20 19.12
CA ALA A 265 7.79 -27.07 17.87
C ALA A 265 9.30 -27.34 18.04
N GLY A 266 9.81 -27.43 19.27
CA GLY A 266 11.24 -27.65 19.54
C GLY A 266 12.12 -26.43 19.27
N LEU A 267 11.55 -25.22 19.36
CA LEU A 267 12.29 -23.95 19.30
C LEU A 267 12.97 -23.61 20.63
N ILE A 268 12.43 -24.13 21.74
CA ILE A 268 13.01 -24.03 23.08
C ILE A 268 13.00 -25.37 23.79
N ASN A 269 13.87 -25.52 24.78
CA ASN A 269 13.93 -26.69 25.64
C ASN A 269 13.09 -26.50 26.92
N ARG A 270 12.92 -27.59 27.70
CA ARG A 270 12.13 -27.58 28.95
C ARG A 270 12.67 -26.64 30.03
N ARG A 271 13.97 -26.36 30.04
CA ARG A 271 14.58 -25.44 31.01
C ARG A 271 14.24 -23.99 30.63
N GLU A 272 14.43 -23.62 29.38
CA GLU A 272 14.06 -22.30 28.85
C GLU A 272 12.56 -22.04 29.01
N TYR A 273 11.73 -23.05 28.75
CA TYR A 273 10.29 -22.97 29.00
C TYR A 273 9.98 -22.60 30.45
N ARG A 274 10.58 -23.31 31.42
CA ARG A 274 10.42 -23.04 32.86
C ARG A 274 10.86 -21.65 33.26
N GLU A 275 11.99 -21.19 32.72
CA GLU A 275 12.50 -19.83 32.93
C GLU A 275 11.51 -18.76 32.42
N ILE A 276 10.85 -19.01 31.28
CA ILE A 276 9.84 -18.10 30.70
C ILE A 276 8.54 -18.09 31.50
N VAL A 277 8.02 -19.27 31.89
CA VAL A 277 6.72 -19.37 32.58
C VAL A 277 6.80 -19.18 34.10
N GLY A 278 8.01 -19.07 34.66
CA GLY A 278 8.24 -18.84 36.10
C GLY A 278 7.96 -20.06 36.99
N GLN A 279 8.20 -21.27 36.48
CA GLN A 279 7.99 -22.57 37.17
C GLN A 279 9.30 -23.29 37.46
#